data_AF-D1P3A0-F1
#
_entry.id   AF-D1P3A0-F1
#
_cell.length_a   1.000
_cell.length_b   1.000
_cell.length_c   1.000
_cell.angle_alpha   90.00
_cell.angle_beta   90.00
_cell.angle_gamma   90.00
#
_symmetry.space_group_name_H-M   'P 1'
#
loop_
_entity.id
_entity.type
_entity.pdbx_description
1 polymer ?
#
loop_
_entity_poly.entity_id
_entity_poly.type
_entity_poly.pdbx_seq_one_letter_code
_entity_poly.pdbx_strand_id
1 'polypeptide(L)' 'MNTPKKYHDDDLLSIQEVCVLIGGISPKTLADWNNNHKHRKILAPICFTEKVVRYEYKNVKAFIEKCRKVY' A
#
# COMPACT_ATOMS: atom_id res chain seq x y z
N MET A 1 21.68 -0.39 13.66
CA MET A 1 20.39 -0.59 14.36
C MET A 1 19.29 -0.09 13.42
N ASN A 2 18.57 -0.97 12.73
CA ASN A 2 17.40 -0.58 11.94
C ASN A 2 16.18 -0.64 12.87
N THR A 3 15.85 0.47 13.52
CA THR A 3 14.56 0.59 14.19
C THR A 3 13.47 0.52 13.11
N PRO A 4 12.50 -0.41 13.19
CA PRO A 4 11.37 -0.37 12.27
C PRO A 4 10.65 0.96 12.52
N LYS A 5 10.54 1.80 11.47
CA LYS A 5 9.64 2.96 11.49
C LYS A 5 8.29 2.47 12.03
N LYS A 6 7.88 2.98 13.20
CA LYS A 6 6.53 2.75 13.72
C LYS A 6 5.58 3.60 12.87
N TYR A 7 5.05 3.00 11.82
CA TYR A 7 3.94 3.61 11.07
C TYR A 7 2.70 3.58 11.95
N HIS A 8 2.01 4.71 12.05
CA HIS A 8 0.69 4.76 12.68
C HIS A 8 -0.38 4.46 11.63
N ASP A 9 -1.58 4.05 12.05
CA ASP A 9 -2.66 3.70 11.13
C ASP A 9 -3.06 4.86 10.17
N ASP A 10 -2.87 6.10 10.62
CA ASP A 10 -3.14 7.33 9.86
C ASP A 10 -1.92 7.85 9.05
N ASP A 11 -0.80 7.13 9.02
CA ASP A 11 0.36 7.51 8.21
C ASP A 11 0.06 7.38 6.71
N LEU A 12 0.45 8.41 5.95
CA LEU A 12 0.29 8.49 4.51
C LEU A 12 1.58 8.11 3.79
N LEU A 13 1.60 6.88 3.29
CA LEU A 13 2.73 6.27 2.61
C LEU A 13 2.80 6.66 1.15
N SER A 14 4.01 6.85 0.66
CA SER A 14 4.29 6.96 -0.77
C SER A 14 4.26 5.59 -1.43
N ILE A 15 4.01 5.57 -2.75
CA ILE A 15 4.10 4.37 -3.62
C ILE A 15 5.31 3.49 -3.27
N GLN A 16 6.50 4.08 -3.12
CA GLN A 16 7.72 3.34 -2.81
C GLN A 16 7.68 2.63 -1.44
N GLU A 17 7.17 3.29 -0.40
CA GLU A 17 7.07 2.66 0.93
C GLU A 17 6.02 1.53 0.91
N VAL A 18 4.90 1.75 0.22
CA VAL A 18 3.88 0.71 0.03
C VAL A 18 4.45 -0.51 -0.71
N CYS A 19 5.20 -0.27 -1.79
CA CYS A 19 5.90 -1.31 -2.53
C CYS A 19 6.80 -2.17 -1.64
N VAL A 20 7.58 -1.55 -0.76
CA VAL A 20 8.44 -2.26 0.21
C VAL A 20 7.59 -3.03 1.22
N LEU A 21 6.54 -2.42 1.78
CA LEU A 21 5.71 -3.02 2.82
C LEU A 21 4.94 -4.25 2.37
N ILE A 22 4.43 -4.27 1.13
CA ILE A 22 3.61 -5.39 0.64
C ILE A 22 4.48 -6.60 0.21
N GLY A 23 5.80 -6.45 0.19
CA GLY A 23 6.73 -7.54 -0.15
C GLY A 23 7.82 -7.16 -1.15
N GLY A 24 8.12 -5.88 -1.31
CA GLY A 24 9.15 -5.41 -2.24
C GLY A 24 8.73 -5.46 -3.72
N ILE A 25 7.46 -5.17 -4.02
CA ILE A 25 6.97 -5.16 -5.40
C ILE A 25 7.36 -3.88 -6.15
N SER A 26 7.38 -3.94 -7.47
CA SER A 26 7.62 -2.74 -8.29
C SER A 26 6.42 -1.78 -8.29
N PRO A 27 6.62 -0.46 -8.44
CA PRO A 27 5.56 0.53 -8.59
C PRO A 27 4.57 0.21 -9.72
N LYS A 28 5.06 -0.42 -10.80
CA LYS A 28 4.24 -0.89 -11.91
C LYS A 28 3.25 -1.97 -11.47
N THR A 29 3.70 -2.91 -10.63
CA THR A 29 2.85 -3.95 -10.05
C THR A 29 1.82 -3.34 -9.10
N LEU A 30 2.21 -2.37 -8.27
CA LEU A 30 1.27 -1.66 -7.40
C LEU A 30 0.21 -0.89 -8.21
N ALA A 31 0.60 -0.26 -9.31
CA ALA A 31 -0.31 0.41 -10.22
C ALA A 31 -1.27 -0.57 -10.92
N ASP A 32 -0.77 -1.72 -11.37
CA ASP A 32 -1.62 -2.80 -11.87
C ASP A 32 -2.63 -3.24 -10.81
N TRP A 33 -2.19 -3.41 -9.57
CA TRP A 33 -3.06 -3.83 -8.49
C TRP A 33 -4.16 -2.81 -8.18
N ASN A 34 -3.86 -1.52 -8.26
CA ASN A 34 -4.88 -0.48 -8.10
C ASN A 34 -6.00 -0.56 -9.16
N ASN A 35 -5.70 -1.08 -10.35
CA ASN A 35 -6.69 -1.18 -11.44
C ASN A 35 -7.37 -2.55 -11.46
N ASN A 36 -6.59 -3.63 -11.37
CA ASN A 36 -7.02 -4.99 -11.65
C ASN A 36 -7.20 -5.87 -10.41
N HIS A 37 -6.62 -5.51 -9.25
CA HIS A 37 -6.65 -6.41 -8.10
C HIS A 37 -8.05 -6.53 -7.49
N LYS A 38 -8.39 -7.74 -7.03
CA LYS A 38 -9.67 -8.04 -6.36
C LYS A 38 -9.92 -7.15 -5.14
N HIS A 39 -8.84 -6.84 -4.42
CA HIS A 39 -8.84 -6.00 -3.22
C HIS A 39 -8.43 -4.53 -3.48
N ARG A 40 -8.48 -4.04 -4.73
CA ARG A 40 -8.10 -2.64 -5.05
C ARG A 40 -8.82 -1.58 -4.22
N LYS A 41 -10.08 -1.85 -3.84
CA LYS A 41 -10.88 -0.98 -2.96
C LYS A 41 -10.28 -0.81 -1.57
N ILE A 42 -9.46 -1.76 -1.12
CA ILE A 42 -8.79 -1.73 0.18
C ILE A 42 -7.56 -0.84 0.13
N LEU A 43 -6.78 -0.89 -0.97
CA LEU A 43 -5.62 0.00 -1.13
C LEU A 43 -6.03 1.47 -1.10
N ALA A 44 -7.18 1.80 -1.71
CA ALA A 44 -7.79 3.13 -1.68
C ALA A 44 -6.75 4.27 -1.84
N PRO A 45 -6.08 4.38 -3.01
CA PRO A 45 -5.10 5.42 -3.25
C PRO A 45 -5.72 6.81 -3.09
N ILE A 46 -5.07 7.65 -2.30
CA ILE A 46 -5.42 9.06 -2.12
C ILE A 46 -4.57 9.87 -3.10
N CYS A 47 -5.21 10.37 -4.15
CA CYS A 47 -4.58 11.30 -5.08
C CYS A 47 -4.57 12.71 -4.48
N PHE A 48 -3.40 13.19 -4.08
CA PHE A 48 -3.20 14.58 -3.68
C PHE A 48 -3.10 15.49 -4.90
N THR A 49 -2.41 15.02 -5.94
CA THR A 49 -2.28 15.67 -7.26
C THR A 49 -2.19 14.59 -8.34
N GLU A 50 -2.24 14.97 -9.61
CA GLU A 50 -2.08 14.03 -10.75
C GLU A 50 -0.79 13.20 -10.70
N LYS A 51 0.24 13.66 -9.97
CA LYS A 51 1.55 12.98 -9.84
C LYS A 51 1.82 12.43 -8.44
N VAL A 52 1.04 12.81 -7.43
CA VAL A 52 1.28 12.44 -6.03
C VAL A 52 0.12 11.60 -5.52
N VAL A 53 0.38 10.30 -5.39
CA VAL A 53 -0.53 9.33 -4.79
C VAL A 53 0.03 8.84 -3.47
N ARG A 54 -0.81 8.83 -2.44
CA ARG A 54 -0.51 8.34 -1.10
C ARG A 54 -1.47 7.22 -0.71
N TYR A 55 -1.08 6.42 0.26
CA TYR A 55 -1.88 5.32 0.78
C TYR A 55 -1.84 5.37 2.30
N GLU A 56 -2.98 5.14 2.93
CA GLU A 56 -3.01 5.01 4.39
C GLU A 56 -2.37 3.68 4.81
N TYR A 57 -1.53 3.70 5.83
CA TYR A 57 -0.89 2.48 6.34
C TYR A 57 -1.92 1.43 6.77
N LYS A 58 -3.02 1.84 7.43
CA LYS A 58 -4.12 0.92 7.81
C LYS A 58 -4.71 0.17 6.61
N ASN A 59 -4.85 0.86 5.47
CA ASN A 59 -5.38 0.31 4.23
C ASN A 59 -4.39 -0.70 3.62
N VAL A 60 -3.10 -0.35 3.58
CA VAL A 60 -2.03 -1.23 3.12
C VAL A 60 -1.92 -2.48 3.99
N LYS A 61 -1.99 -2.32 5.32
CA LYS A 61 -1.98 -3.44 6.27
C LYS A 61 -3.19 -4.34 6.09
N ALA A 62 -4.39 -3.77 6.01
CA ALA A 62 -5.63 -4.51 5.75
C ALA A 62 -5.57 -5.26 4.40
N PHE A 63 -4.96 -4.66 3.38
CA PHE A 63 -4.73 -5.29 2.09
C PHE A 63 -3.80 -6.51 2.22
N ILE A 64 -2.66 -6.36 2.93
CA ILE A 64 -1.72 -7.46 3.18
C ILE A 64 -2.42 -8.60 3.94
N GLU A 65 -3.17 -8.29 5.01
CA GLU A 65 -3.92 -9.28 5.77
C GLU A 65 -4.95 -10.02 4.90
N LYS A 66 -5.69 -9.28 4.04
CA LYS A 66 -6.68 -9.89 3.14
C LYS A 66 -6.04 -10.76 2.08
N CYS A 67 -4.90 -10.35 1.51
CA CYS A 67 -4.13 -11.18 0.60
C CYS A 67 -3.58 -12.44 1.28
N ARG A 68 -3.16 -12.36 2.54
CA ARG A 68 -2.65 -13.50 3.31
C ARG A 68 -3.74 -14.46 3.78
N LYS A 69 -4.96 -13.97 4.03
CA LYS A 69 -6.12 -14.78 4.49
C LYS A 69 -6.70 -15.74 3.43
N VAL A 70 -6.07 -15.87 2.27
CA VAL A 70 -6.52 -16.74 1.16
C VAL A 70 -5.96 -18.17 1.28
N TYR A 71 -5.49 -18.59 2.46
CA TYR A 71 -5.02 -19.97 2.71
C TYR A 71 -5.58 -20.52 4.02
#